data_AF-A0A1A3GIA0-F1
#
_entry.id   AF-A0A1A3GIA0-F1
#
_cell.length_a   1.000
_cell.length_b   1.000
_cell.length_c   1.000
_cell.angle_alpha   90.00
_cell.angle_beta   90.00
_cell.angle_gamma   90.00
#
_symmetry.space_group_name_H-M   'P 1'
#
loop_
_entity.id
_entity.type
_entity.pdbx_description
1 polymer ?
#
loop_
_entity_poly.entity_id
_entity_poly.type
_entity_poly.pdbx_seq_one_letter_code
_entity_poly.pdbx_strand_id
1 'polypeptide(L)'
;MGQKINPHGFRLGITTEWKSRWYADKQYADYVKEDVAIRKLLATGLERAGIADVQIERTRDRVRVDIHTARPGIVIGRRGTEADRIRADLEKLTGKQVQLNILEVKSPEGVAQLVAQGVAEQLSNRVAFRRAMRKAIQSAMRQPNVKGIRVQCSGRLGGAEMSRSEFYREGRVPLHTLRADIDYGLYEAKTTFGRIGVKVWIYKGDIVGGKRELAAAAPAADRPRRDRPSGTRPRRSGSSGTTATSTEAGRAVDVAVETPAGDAPTEATES
;
A
#
# COMPACT_ATOMS: atom_id res chain seq x y z
N MET A 1 16.96 11.89 28.16
CA MET A 1 17.81 11.58 26.97
C MET A 1 16.96 11.66 25.70
N GLY A 2 17.31 12.56 24.77
CA GLY A 2 16.47 12.92 23.60
C GLY A 2 17.15 12.77 22.22
N GLN A 3 18.27 12.07 22.11
CA GLN A 3 19.12 12.04 20.90
C GLN A 3 18.65 11.07 19.79
N LYS A 4 17.35 10.75 19.69
CA LYS A 4 16.83 9.79 18.69
C LYS A 4 15.89 10.46 17.70
N ILE A 5 16.33 10.51 16.43
CA ILE A 5 15.57 11.03 15.30
C ILE A 5 14.31 10.17 15.05
N ASN A 6 13.24 10.77 14.54
CA ASN A 6 12.04 10.04 14.11
C ASN A 6 12.40 9.06 12.95
N PRO A 7 12.20 7.73 13.12
CA PRO A 7 12.56 6.74 12.11
C PRO A 7 11.89 6.93 10.75
N HIS A 8 10.68 7.48 10.73
CA HIS A 8 9.93 7.78 9.50
C HIS A 8 10.52 8.97 8.75
N GLY A 9 10.96 10.01 9.49
CA GLY A 9 11.60 11.19 8.90
C GLY A 9 13.02 10.87 8.40
N PHE A 10 13.77 10.06 9.14
CA PHE A 10 15.12 9.62 8.77
C PHE A 10 15.17 8.77 7.48
N ARG A 11 14.03 8.23 7.02
CA ARG A 11 13.90 7.36 5.84
C ARG A 11 13.13 7.98 4.68
N LEU A 12 12.69 9.23 4.86
CA LEU A 12 11.83 9.94 3.92
C LEU A 12 12.57 10.16 2.59
N GLY A 13 11.99 9.69 1.49
CA GLY A 13 12.61 9.73 0.17
C GLY A 13 13.50 8.52 -0.17
N ILE A 14 13.72 7.59 0.77
CA ILE A 14 14.49 6.35 0.55
C ILE A 14 13.58 5.12 0.65
N THR A 15 12.98 4.90 1.82
CA THR A 15 12.04 3.77 2.07
C THR A 15 10.66 4.22 2.53
N THR A 16 10.50 5.45 3.01
CA THR A 16 9.19 6.05 3.34
C THR A 16 8.84 7.20 2.40
N GLU A 17 7.55 7.38 2.13
CA GLU A 17 7.02 8.41 1.23
C GLU A 17 6.35 9.56 1.99
N TRP A 18 6.03 10.64 1.27
CA TRP A 18 5.28 11.76 1.83
C TRP A 18 3.79 11.42 2.01
N LYS A 19 3.22 11.90 3.13
CA LYS A 19 1.80 11.76 3.47
C LYS A 19 0.89 12.82 2.84
N SER A 20 1.47 13.92 2.34
CA SER A 20 0.77 14.88 1.49
C SER A 20 1.54 14.95 0.18
N ARG A 21 0.84 14.89 -0.96
CA ARG A 21 1.43 14.90 -2.31
C ARG A 21 0.74 15.97 -3.15
N TRP A 22 1.40 17.10 -3.30
CA TRP A 22 0.96 18.22 -4.12
C TRP A 22 2.13 19.18 -4.34
N TYR A 23 1.97 20.11 -5.29
CA TYR A 23 2.94 21.17 -5.58
C TYR A 23 2.22 22.52 -5.64
N ALA A 24 2.81 23.55 -5.03
CA ALA A 24 2.33 24.93 -5.13
C ALA A 24 3.46 25.91 -4.79
N ASP A 25 3.62 26.96 -5.61
CA ASP A 25 4.59 28.03 -5.32
C ASP A 25 4.01 29.03 -4.32
N LYS A 26 3.10 29.90 -4.79
CA LYS A 26 2.57 31.03 -3.99
C LYS A 26 1.56 30.61 -2.92
N GLN A 27 0.82 29.52 -3.15
CA GLN A 27 -0.26 29.04 -2.28
C GLN A 27 0.20 28.01 -1.23
N TYR A 28 1.52 27.81 -1.08
CA TYR A 28 2.08 26.77 -0.20
C TYR A 28 1.63 26.94 1.26
N ALA A 29 1.67 28.17 1.79
CA ALA A 29 1.30 28.47 3.18
C ALA A 29 -0.17 28.15 3.48
N ASP A 30 -1.07 28.48 2.55
CA ASP A 30 -2.51 28.22 2.68
C ASP A 30 -2.81 26.72 2.67
N TYR A 31 -2.21 25.96 1.75
CA TYR A 31 -2.38 24.51 1.69
C TYR A 31 -1.79 23.78 2.91
N VAL A 32 -0.69 24.26 3.50
CA VAL A 32 -0.18 23.73 4.77
C VAL A 32 -1.15 24.03 5.93
N LYS A 33 -1.71 25.24 6.00
CA LYS A 33 -2.71 25.62 7.01
C LYS A 33 -3.97 24.75 6.91
N GLU A 34 -4.47 24.52 5.70
CA GLU A 34 -5.58 23.62 5.42
C GLU A 34 -5.25 22.16 5.78
N ASP A 35 -4.09 21.63 5.38
CA ASP A 35 -3.66 20.26 5.71
C ASP A 35 -3.61 20.04 7.23
N VAL A 36 -3.15 21.02 8.00
CA VAL A 36 -3.15 20.97 9.48
C VAL A 36 -4.58 20.96 10.04
N ALA A 37 -5.48 21.79 9.50
CA ALA A 37 -6.89 21.83 9.91
C ALA A 37 -7.62 20.50 9.62
N ILE A 38 -7.45 19.96 8.40
CA ILE A 38 -7.97 18.66 7.96
C ILE A 38 -7.50 17.55 8.91
N ARG A 39 -6.18 17.46 9.16
CA ARG A 39 -5.60 16.44 10.03
C ARG A 39 -6.10 16.56 11.48
N LYS A 40 -6.31 17.78 11.99
CA LYS A 40 -6.86 18.03 13.34
C LYS A 40 -8.33 17.65 13.47
N LEU A 41 -9.16 17.95 12.47
CA LEU A 41 -10.57 17.53 12.43
C LEU A 41 -10.65 16.00 12.44
N LEU A 42 -9.94 15.34 11.52
CA LEU A 42 -9.99 13.88 11.39
C LEU A 42 -9.46 13.16 12.64
N ALA A 43 -8.38 13.67 13.26
CA ALA A 43 -7.85 13.10 14.51
C ALA A 43 -8.85 13.19 15.69
N THR A 44 -9.75 14.19 15.68
CA THR A 44 -10.70 14.43 16.78
C THR A 44 -12.00 13.66 16.57
N GLY A 45 -12.57 13.69 15.36
CA GLY A 45 -13.84 13.01 15.07
C GLY A 45 -13.75 11.47 15.04
N LEU A 46 -12.59 10.93 14.69
CA LEU A 46 -12.43 9.51 14.35
C LEU A 46 -11.50 8.73 15.29
N GLU A 47 -11.27 9.20 16.53
CA GLU A 47 -10.46 8.52 17.56
C GLU A 47 -10.90 7.03 17.72
N ARG A 48 -12.22 6.76 17.66
CA ARG A 48 -12.80 5.41 17.78
C ARG A 48 -12.64 4.49 16.55
N ALA A 49 -12.34 5.06 15.38
CA ALA A 49 -12.24 4.30 14.13
C ALA A 49 -10.86 3.62 13.96
N GLY A 50 -9.83 4.11 14.67
CA GLY A 50 -8.46 3.63 14.52
C GLY A 50 -7.86 4.06 13.18
N ILE A 51 -7.56 5.36 13.04
CA ILE A 51 -6.85 5.89 11.86
C ILE A 51 -5.38 5.50 11.95
N ALA A 52 -4.89 4.83 10.90
CA ALA A 52 -3.49 4.51 10.68
C ALA A 52 -2.75 5.66 10.00
N ASP A 53 -3.31 6.16 8.90
CA ASP A 53 -2.74 7.26 8.13
C ASP A 53 -3.81 8.10 7.42
N VAL A 54 -3.46 9.34 7.10
CA VAL A 54 -4.27 10.26 6.30
C VAL A 54 -3.38 10.78 5.18
N GLN A 55 -3.69 10.37 3.96
CA GLN A 55 -3.01 10.84 2.76
C GLN A 55 -3.82 11.97 2.13
N ILE A 56 -3.14 13.05 1.74
CA ILE A 56 -3.77 14.23 1.13
C ILE A 56 -3.12 14.49 -0.21
N GLU A 57 -3.88 14.30 -1.29
CA GLU A 57 -3.46 14.67 -2.65
C GLU A 57 -4.27 15.89 -3.10
N ARG A 58 -3.61 16.90 -3.67
CA ARG A 58 -4.28 18.12 -4.12
C ARG A 58 -4.06 18.34 -5.61
N THR A 59 -5.16 18.49 -6.32
CA THR A 59 -5.23 19.10 -7.65
C THR A 59 -5.66 20.57 -7.48
N ARG A 60 -5.61 21.38 -8.54
CA ARG A 60 -5.93 22.82 -8.50
C ARG A 60 -7.21 23.15 -7.71
N ASP A 61 -8.32 22.49 -8.05
CA ASP A 61 -9.66 22.82 -7.56
C ASP A 61 -10.29 21.70 -6.71
N ARG A 62 -9.60 20.56 -6.56
CA ARG A 62 -10.08 19.35 -5.88
C ARG A 62 -9.05 18.83 -4.89
N VAL A 63 -9.53 18.45 -3.70
CA VAL A 63 -8.71 17.82 -2.67
C VAL A 63 -9.17 16.37 -2.49
N ARG A 64 -8.24 15.44 -2.62
CA ARG A 64 -8.44 14.02 -2.38
C ARG A 64 -7.86 13.66 -1.02
N VAL A 65 -8.69 13.09 -0.15
CA VAL A 65 -8.32 12.67 1.20
C VAL A 65 -8.52 11.17 1.32
N ASP A 66 -7.41 10.43 1.39
CA ASP A 66 -7.39 8.97 1.45
C ASP A 66 -7.06 8.54 2.90
N ILE A 67 -8.10 8.14 3.63
CA ILE A 67 -8.01 7.72 5.03
C ILE A 67 -7.75 6.22 5.11
N HIS A 68 -6.62 5.83 5.70
CA HIS A 68 -6.30 4.44 6.00
C HIS A 68 -6.75 4.11 7.42
N THR A 69 -7.70 3.18 7.56
CA THR A 69 -8.39 2.87 8.83
C THR A 69 -8.41 1.37 9.14
N ALA A 70 -8.39 1.03 10.42
CA ALA A 70 -8.60 -0.34 10.90
C ALA A 70 -10.08 -0.77 10.89
N ARG A 71 -11.02 0.20 10.89
CA ARG A 71 -12.47 -0.06 11.00
C ARG A 71 -13.26 0.84 10.05
N PRO A 72 -13.31 0.55 8.74
CA PRO A 72 -14.00 1.39 7.75
C PRO A 72 -15.49 1.61 8.08
N GLY A 73 -16.18 0.60 8.64
CA GLY A 73 -17.60 0.72 9.02
C GLY A 73 -17.90 1.82 10.04
N ILE A 74 -16.95 2.20 10.91
CA ILE A 74 -17.12 3.32 11.85
C ILE A 74 -16.98 4.67 11.13
N VAL A 75 -16.09 4.75 10.13
CA VAL A 75 -15.85 5.97 9.32
C VAL A 75 -17.02 6.25 8.37
N ILE A 76 -17.61 5.21 7.79
CA ILE A 76 -18.76 5.32 6.89
C ILE A 76 -20.04 5.60 7.68
N GLY A 77 -20.21 4.95 8.84
CA GLY A 77 -21.41 5.05 9.64
C GLY A 77 -22.63 4.35 9.03
N ARG A 78 -23.82 4.57 9.62
CA ARG A 78 -25.07 3.97 9.11
C ARG A 78 -25.43 4.66 7.78
N ARG A 79 -25.58 3.90 6.70
CA ARG A 79 -25.95 4.38 5.35
C ARG A 79 -25.07 5.54 4.82
N GLY A 80 -23.80 5.65 5.24
CA GLY A 80 -22.88 6.69 4.77
C GLY A 80 -22.98 8.05 5.47
N THR A 81 -23.93 8.23 6.40
CA THR A 81 -24.20 9.54 7.05
C THR A 81 -22.96 10.17 7.70
N GLU A 82 -22.04 9.38 8.24
CA GLU A 82 -20.84 9.93 8.89
C GLU A 82 -19.78 10.35 7.86
N ALA A 83 -19.61 9.58 6.77
CA ALA A 83 -18.75 9.97 5.66
C ALA A 83 -19.23 11.25 4.96
N ASP A 84 -20.55 11.43 4.80
CA ASP A 84 -21.12 12.64 4.20
C ASP A 84 -20.98 13.87 5.13
N ARG A 85 -21.12 13.70 6.45
CA ARG A 85 -20.79 14.75 7.43
C ARG A 85 -19.33 15.17 7.35
N ILE A 86 -18.41 14.20 7.38
CA ILE A 86 -16.97 14.47 7.29
C ILE A 86 -16.64 15.16 5.96
N ARG A 87 -17.24 14.74 4.84
CA ARG A 87 -17.09 15.44 3.55
C ARG A 87 -17.56 16.89 3.65
N ALA A 88 -18.78 17.13 4.13
CA ALA A 88 -19.34 18.48 4.24
C ALA A 88 -18.51 19.40 5.14
N ASP A 89 -17.93 18.89 6.24
CA ASP A 89 -17.08 19.68 7.13
C ASP A 89 -15.68 19.94 6.53
N LEU A 90 -15.13 18.98 5.77
CA LEU A 90 -13.90 19.19 4.99
C LEU A 90 -14.12 20.22 3.85
N GLU A 91 -15.27 20.21 3.19
CA GLU A 91 -15.63 21.20 2.15
C GLU A 91 -15.78 22.60 2.74
N LYS A 92 -16.43 22.76 3.90
CA LYS A 92 -16.50 24.04 4.64
C LYS A 92 -15.12 24.58 5.03
N LEU A 93 -14.19 23.71 5.45
CA LEU A 93 -12.84 24.13 5.84
C LEU A 93 -11.95 24.51 4.64
N THR A 94 -12.13 23.84 3.51
CA THR A 94 -11.22 23.95 2.36
C THR A 94 -11.73 24.93 1.30
N GLY A 95 -13.05 25.19 1.24
CA GLY A 95 -13.66 25.98 0.17
C GLY A 95 -13.55 25.34 -1.23
N LYS A 96 -13.21 24.05 -1.29
CA LYS A 96 -12.97 23.25 -2.50
C LYS A 96 -13.74 21.94 -2.42
N GLN A 97 -13.99 21.32 -3.58
CA GLN A 97 -14.65 20.01 -3.64
C GLN A 97 -13.73 18.91 -3.07
N VAL A 98 -14.26 18.10 -2.14
CA VAL A 98 -13.47 17.07 -1.43
C VAL A 98 -13.88 15.66 -1.84
N GLN A 99 -12.92 14.90 -2.36
CA GLN A 99 -13.05 13.46 -2.63
C GLN A 99 -12.50 12.68 -1.43
N LEU A 100 -13.40 12.13 -0.61
CA LEU A 100 -13.05 11.32 0.55
C LEU A 100 -13.04 9.83 0.18
N ASN A 101 -11.87 9.20 0.22
CA ASN A 101 -11.71 7.76 0.06
C ASN A 101 -11.37 7.11 1.40
N ILE A 102 -12.00 5.97 1.69
CA ILE A 102 -11.81 5.22 2.95
C ILE A 102 -11.22 3.87 2.58
N LEU A 103 -9.98 3.63 2.99
CA LEU A 103 -9.20 2.45 2.66
C LEU A 103 -8.98 1.60 3.92
N GLU A 104 -9.23 0.30 3.80
CA GLU A 104 -9.05 -0.65 4.89
C GLU A 104 -7.58 -1.10 5.00
N VAL A 105 -7.05 -1.10 6.23
CA VAL A 105 -5.74 -1.65 6.55
C VAL A 105 -5.84 -3.17 6.70
N LYS A 106 -5.34 -3.92 5.70
CA LYS A 106 -5.38 -5.41 5.66
C LYS A 106 -4.87 -6.11 6.93
N SER A 107 -3.94 -5.51 7.68
CA SER A 107 -3.36 -6.12 8.88
C SER A 107 -3.12 -5.04 9.96
N PRO A 108 -4.12 -4.75 10.81
CA PRO A 108 -4.03 -3.69 11.83
C PRO A 108 -2.84 -3.86 12.79
N GLU A 109 -2.58 -5.09 13.24
CA GLU A 109 -1.47 -5.45 14.14
C GLU A 109 -0.08 -5.28 13.48
N GLY A 110 -0.02 -5.13 12.15
CA GLY A 110 1.20 -4.84 11.40
C GLY A 110 1.52 -3.35 11.27
N VAL A 111 0.66 -2.44 11.75
CA VAL A 111 0.86 -0.99 11.65
C VAL A 111 1.17 -0.38 13.00
N ALA A 112 2.31 0.32 13.10
CA ALA A 112 2.82 0.79 14.38
C ALA A 112 1.89 1.79 15.07
N GLN A 113 1.19 2.64 14.31
CA GLN A 113 0.24 3.61 14.85
C GLN A 113 -1.02 2.95 15.45
N LEU A 114 -1.54 1.90 14.82
CA LEU A 114 -2.71 1.16 15.31
C LEU A 114 -2.37 0.33 16.55
N VAL A 115 -1.18 -0.29 16.57
CA VAL A 115 -0.66 -0.98 17.76
C VAL A 115 -0.44 0.01 18.91
N ALA A 116 0.08 1.22 18.65
CA ALA A 116 0.23 2.26 19.66
C ALA A 116 -1.11 2.73 20.24
N GLN A 117 -2.14 2.93 19.38
CA GLN A 117 -3.51 3.22 19.80
C GLN A 117 -4.08 2.09 20.67
N GLY A 118 -4.04 0.84 20.20
CA GLY A 118 -4.61 -0.31 20.92
C GLY A 118 -3.93 -0.60 22.27
N VAL A 119 -2.64 -0.31 22.42
CA VAL A 119 -1.96 -0.34 23.73
C VAL A 119 -2.42 0.83 24.60
N ALA A 120 -2.53 2.04 24.05
CA ALA A 120 -2.96 3.21 24.80
C ALA A 120 -4.41 3.11 25.32
N GLU A 121 -5.34 2.57 24.52
CA GLU A 121 -6.71 2.25 24.91
C GLU A 121 -6.75 1.25 26.08
N GLN A 122 -5.88 0.23 26.07
CA GLN A 122 -5.77 -0.72 27.18
C GLN A 122 -5.22 -0.04 28.45
N LEU A 123 -4.28 0.89 28.32
CA LEU A 123 -3.72 1.65 29.44
C LEU A 123 -4.74 2.64 30.04
N SER A 124 -5.57 3.31 29.23
CA SER A 124 -6.65 4.16 29.73
C SER A 124 -7.72 3.34 30.44
N ASN A 125 -7.99 2.12 29.96
CA ASN A 125 -8.92 1.16 30.58
C ASN A 125 -8.31 0.42 31.80
N ARG A 126 -7.26 0.99 32.42
CA ARG A 126 -6.60 0.49 33.65
C ARG A 126 -6.03 -0.93 33.56
N VAL A 127 -5.80 -1.47 32.35
CA VAL A 127 -5.15 -2.78 32.18
C VAL A 127 -3.68 -2.68 32.61
N ALA A 128 -3.18 -3.73 33.29
CA ALA A 128 -1.78 -3.81 33.69
C ALA A 128 -0.84 -3.62 32.49
N PHE A 129 -0.01 -2.58 32.55
CA PHE A 129 0.80 -2.10 31.41
C PHE A 129 1.73 -3.17 30.80
N ARG A 130 2.29 -4.06 31.63
CA ARG A 130 3.06 -5.23 31.17
C ARG A 130 2.24 -6.21 30.34
N ARG A 131 0.99 -6.46 30.73
CA ARG A 131 0.06 -7.35 30.00
C ARG A 131 -0.30 -6.73 28.65
N ALA A 132 -0.61 -5.43 28.62
CA ALA A 132 -0.91 -4.71 27.38
C ALA A 132 0.26 -4.75 26.39
N MET A 133 1.48 -4.45 26.84
CA MET A 133 2.69 -4.50 25.98
C MET A 133 2.99 -5.93 25.47
N ARG A 134 2.97 -6.95 26.34
CA ARG A 134 3.21 -8.34 25.91
C ARG A 134 2.16 -8.82 24.91
N LYS A 135 0.88 -8.50 25.14
CA LYS A 135 -0.22 -8.83 24.22
C LYS A 135 0.02 -8.20 22.84
N ALA A 136 0.33 -6.90 22.79
CA ALA A 136 0.58 -6.19 21.54
C ALA A 136 1.81 -6.73 20.78
N ILE A 137 2.89 -7.05 21.50
CA ILE A 137 4.09 -7.67 20.91
C ILE A 137 3.76 -9.04 20.30
N GLN A 138 3.04 -9.90 21.03
CA GLN A 138 2.63 -11.21 20.53
C GLN A 138 1.66 -11.12 19.35
N SER A 139 0.69 -10.19 19.37
CA SER A 139 -0.22 -9.97 18.25
C SER A 139 0.52 -9.52 16.98
N ALA A 140 1.47 -8.59 17.11
CA ALA A 140 2.26 -8.10 15.99
C ALA A 140 3.22 -9.16 15.44
N MET A 141 3.93 -9.89 16.31
CA MET A 141 4.92 -10.91 15.89
C MET A 141 4.28 -12.15 15.23
N ARG A 142 2.98 -12.39 15.45
CA ARG A 142 2.21 -13.41 14.70
C ARG A 142 1.97 -13.05 13.23
N GLN A 143 2.13 -11.78 12.84
CA GLN A 143 1.94 -11.35 11.46
C GLN A 143 3.18 -11.72 10.63
N PRO A 144 3.03 -12.38 9.46
CA PRO A 144 4.18 -12.86 8.67
C PRO A 144 5.08 -11.72 8.17
N ASN A 145 4.54 -10.50 8.07
CA ASN A 145 5.24 -9.31 7.63
C ASN A 145 6.04 -8.61 8.73
N VAL A 146 6.06 -9.12 9.98
CA VAL A 146 6.76 -8.49 11.11
C VAL A 146 7.98 -9.32 11.51
N LYS A 147 9.18 -8.75 11.32
CA LYS A 147 10.47 -9.38 11.67
C LYS A 147 11.02 -8.92 13.03
N GLY A 148 10.35 -7.97 13.66
CA GLY A 148 10.59 -7.55 15.03
C GLY A 148 9.80 -6.31 15.42
N ILE A 149 9.58 -6.18 16.72
CA ILE A 149 8.81 -5.09 17.32
C ILE A 149 9.50 -4.60 18.59
N ARG A 150 9.46 -3.30 18.82
CA ARG A 150 9.82 -2.65 20.08
C ARG A 150 8.64 -1.82 20.55
N VAL A 151 8.22 -2.00 21.80
CA VAL A 151 7.23 -1.14 22.46
C VAL A 151 7.90 -0.48 23.66
N GLN A 152 7.74 0.83 23.79
CA GLN A 152 8.24 1.61 24.93
C GLN A 152 7.12 2.47 25.48
N CYS A 153 6.81 2.29 26.76
CA CYS A 153 5.82 3.07 27.49
C CYS A 153 6.55 3.96 28.51
N SER A 154 6.22 5.25 28.52
CA SER A 154 6.82 6.24 29.43
C SER A 154 5.77 7.12 30.08
N GLY A 155 5.81 7.24 31.40
CA GLY A 155 4.87 8.05 32.19
C GLY A 155 4.63 7.46 33.57
N ARG A 156 3.50 7.80 34.20
CA ARG A 156 3.07 7.28 35.51
C ARG A 156 2.52 5.85 35.41
N LEU A 157 3.40 4.90 35.07
CA LEU A 157 3.05 3.50 34.79
C LEU A 157 2.45 2.83 36.05
N GLY A 158 1.16 2.49 35.96
CA GLY A 158 0.40 1.88 37.06
C GLY A 158 -0.13 2.87 38.11
N GLY A 159 -0.15 4.18 37.82
CA GLY A 159 -0.61 5.21 38.77
C GLY A 159 0.46 5.67 39.78
N ALA A 160 1.65 5.08 39.74
CA ALA A 160 2.81 5.51 40.54
C ALA A 160 3.07 7.02 40.39
N GLU A 161 3.54 7.65 41.46
CA GLU A 161 3.87 9.07 41.50
C GLU A 161 5.02 9.41 40.54
N MET A 162 6.14 8.69 40.67
CA MET A 162 7.31 8.87 39.82
C MET A 162 7.09 8.30 38.41
N SER A 163 7.46 9.09 37.39
CA SER A 163 7.43 8.63 36.00
C SER A 163 8.51 7.58 35.73
N ARG A 164 8.13 6.49 35.05
CA ARG A 164 9.04 5.40 34.66
C ARG A 164 8.97 5.19 33.15
N SER A 165 10.05 4.65 32.58
CA SER A 165 10.11 4.21 31.20
C SER A 165 10.42 2.72 31.15
N GLU A 166 9.46 1.90 30.71
CA GLU A 166 9.64 0.45 30.53
C GLU A 166 9.58 0.15 29.02
N PHE A 167 10.43 -0.74 28.52
CA PHE A 167 10.43 -1.15 27.13
C PHE A 167 10.57 -2.66 27.00
N TYR A 168 9.89 -3.21 25.99
CA TYR A 168 10.01 -4.60 25.58
C TYR A 168 10.34 -4.64 24.09
N ARG A 169 11.13 -5.62 23.67
CA ARG A 169 11.54 -5.83 22.27
C ARG A 169 11.57 -7.32 21.97
N GLU A 170 11.04 -7.70 20.83
CA GLU A 170 11.10 -9.04 20.27
C GLU A 170 11.58 -8.97 18.81
N GLY A 171 12.34 -9.97 18.36
CA GLY A 171 12.94 -9.98 17.03
C GLY A 171 13.97 -8.85 16.78
N ARG A 172 14.16 -8.50 15.50
CA ARG A 172 15.17 -7.53 15.04
C ARG A 172 14.54 -6.14 14.81
N VAL A 173 15.18 -5.07 15.28
CA VAL A 173 14.76 -3.67 15.01
C VAL A 173 16.00 -2.81 14.72
N PRO A 174 16.51 -2.79 13.47
CA PRO A 174 17.77 -2.14 13.10
C PRO A 174 17.57 -0.64 12.80
N LEU A 175 17.48 0.19 13.85
CA LEU A 175 17.13 1.62 13.72
C LEU A 175 18.09 2.45 12.85
N HIS A 176 19.38 2.10 12.80
CA HIS A 176 20.41 2.82 12.03
C HIS A 176 20.45 2.44 10.54
N THR A 177 19.87 1.29 10.17
CA THR A 177 19.90 0.79 8.78
C THR A 177 18.85 1.50 7.94
N LEU A 178 19.27 2.32 6.96
CA LEU A 178 18.35 3.11 6.12
C LEU A 178 17.42 2.24 5.25
N ARG A 179 17.94 1.15 4.68
CA ARG A 179 17.16 0.20 3.86
C ARG A 179 16.09 -0.58 4.63
N ALA A 180 16.10 -0.54 5.96
CA ALA A 180 15.10 -1.22 6.78
C ALA A 180 13.76 -0.47 6.75
N ASP A 181 12.68 -1.14 6.35
CA ASP A 181 11.31 -0.64 6.46
C ASP A 181 10.88 -0.71 7.93
N ILE A 182 10.93 0.44 8.60
CA ILE A 182 10.57 0.60 10.00
C ILE A 182 9.40 1.57 10.11
N ASP A 183 8.26 1.01 10.48
CA ASP A 183 7.06 1.74 10.82
C ASP A 183 7.18 2.24 12.28
N TYR A 184 6.76 3.48 12.52
CA TYR A 184 6.87 4.14 13.83
C TYR A 184 5.54 4.79 14.21
N GLY A 185 5.00 4.37 15.35
CA GLY A 185 3.77 4.88 15.93
C GLY A 185 4.03 5.57 17.26
N LEU A 186 3.35 6.69 17.47
CA LEU A 186 3.27 7.38 18.76
C LEU A 186 1.80 7.63 19.07
N TYR A 187 1.38 7.21 20.27
CA TYR A 187 0.09 7.58 20.82
C TYR A 187 0.22 7.90 22.32
N GLU A 188 -0.67 8.75 22.82
CA GLU A 188 -0.64 9.25 24.19
C GLU A 188 -1.91 8.82 24.92
N ALA A 189 -1.79 7.83 25.80
CA ALA A 189 -2.92 7.37 26.61
C ALA A 189 -3.33 8.45 27.61
N LYS A 190 -4.60 8.86 27.54
CA LYS A 190 -5.24 9.75 28.52
C LYS A 190 -5.63 8.88 29.73
N THR A 191 -5.04 9.13 30.90
CA THR A 191 -5.35 8.40 32.16
C THR A 191 -5.71 9.39 33.26
N THR A 192 -6.38 8.93 34.33
CA THR A 192 -6.73 9.78 35.49
C THR A 192 -5.52 10.41 36.18
N PHE A 193 -4.34 9.80 36.07
CA PHE A 193 -3.11 10.25 36.72
C PHE A 193 -2.23 11.12 35.82
N GLY A 194 -2.65 11.39 34.58
CA GLY A 194 -1.90 12.12 33.57
C GLY A 194 -1.80 11.36 32.24
N ARG A 195 -0.76 11.64 31.46
CA ARG A 195 -0.58 11.10 30.10
C ARG A 195 0.54 10.05 30.09
N ILE A 196 0.32 8.92 29.41
CA ILE A 196 1.35 7.88 29.20
C ILE A 196 1.66 7.82 27.71
N GLY A 197 2.91 8.14 27.34
CA GLY A 197 3.38 8.05 25.96
C GLY A 197 3.71 6.61 25.60
N VAL A 198 3.11 6.10 24.52
CA VAL A 198 3.36 4.78 23.95
C VAL A 198 4.06 4.96 22.60
N LYS A 199 5.30 4.46 22.50
CA LYS A 199 6.13 4.48 21.29
C LYS A 199 6.31 3.06 20.78
N VAL A 200 5.95 2.83 19.51
CA VAL A 200 6.03 1.53 18.86
C VAL A 200 6.91 1.62 17.62
N TRP A 201 7.82 0.68 17.46
CA TRP A 201 8.61 0.47 16.24
C TRP A 201 8.33 -0.94 15.72
N ILE A 202 7.94 -1.07 14.47
CA ILE A 202 7.71 -2.37 13.80
C ILE A 202 8.65 -2.43 12.59
N TYR A 203 9.51 -3.46 12.55
CA TYR A 203 10.40 -3.74 11.43
C TYR A 203 9.77 -4.78 10.52
N LYS A 204 9.54 -4.42 9.25
CA LYS A 204 8.82 -5.26 8.27
C LYS A 204 9.77 -6.04 7.35
N GLY A 205 11.00 -5.55 7.19
CA GLY A 205 12.03 -6.15 6.34
C GLY A 205 12.96 -5.11 5.77
N ASP A 206 13.98 -5.56 5.04
CA ASP A 206 14.83 -4.68 4.23
C ASP A 206 14.18 -4.50 2.86
N ILE A 207 14.12 -3.27 2.38
CA ILE A 207 13.71 -2.91 1.02
C ILE A 207 14.97 -2.64 0.19
N VAL A 208 15.17 -3.44 -0.85
CA VAL A 208 16.27 -3.29 -1.83
C VAL A 208 15.69 -2.67 -3.11
N GLY A 209 16.39 -1.70 -3.70
CA GLY A 209 15.91 -0.86 -4.82
C GLY A 209 15.08 0.37 -4.41
N GLY A 210 14.68 0.46 -3.13
CA GLY A 210 13.79 1.53 -2.66
C GLY A 210 12.35 1.37 -3.16
N LYS A 211 11.39 2.04 -2.51
CA LYS A 211 9.96 1.89 -2.88
C LYS A 211 9.65 2.38 -4.31
N ARG A 212 10.47 3.29 -4.85
CA ARG A 212 10.29 3.87 -6.20
C ARG A 212 10.55 2.86 -7.32
N GLU A 213 11.57 2.00 -7.19
CA GLU A 213 11.80 0.91 -8.15
C GLU A 213 10.75 -0.19 -8.00
N LEU A 214 10.35 -0.53 -6.77
CA LEU A 214 9.26 -1.49 -6.52
C LEU A 214 7.90 -1.02 -7.07
N ALA A 215 7.60 0.27 -7.02
CA ALA A 215 6.39 0.85 -7.62
C ALA A 215 6.45 0.86 -9.16
N ALA A 216 7.64 0.99 -9.75
CA ALA A 216 7.85 0.88 -11.19
C ALA A 216 7.90 -0.57 -11.70
N ALA A 217 8.34 -1.51 -10.85
CA ALA A 217 8.43 -2.95 -11.14
C ALA A 217 7.16 -3.73 -10.78
N ALA A 218 6.21 -3.11 -10.06
CA ALA A 218 4.87 -3.66 -9.91
C ALA A 218 4.23 -3.79 -11.31
N PRO A 219 3.88 -5.01 -11.76
CA PRO A 219 3.30 -5.17 -13.08
C PRO A 219 2.00 -4.38 -13.14
N ALA A 220 1.85 -3.57 -14.19
CA ALA A 220 0.61 -2.84 -14.49
C ALA A 220 -0.46 -3.86 -14.91
N ALA A 221 -1.03 -4.54 -13.91
CA ALA A 221 -2.14 -5.44 -14.08
C ALA A 221 -3.32 -4.66 -14.68
N ASP A 222 -3.89 -5.25 -15.74
CA ASP A 222 -5.09 -4.78 -16.41
C ASP A 222 -5.00 -3.44 -17.15
N ARG A 223 -4.02 -3.32 -18.05
CA ARG A 223 -4.27 -2.62 -19.32
C ARG A 223 -4.78 -3.65 -20.33
N PRO A 224 -6.04 -3.57 -20.81
CA PRO A 224 -6.51 -4.49 -21.83
C PRO A 224 -5.63 -4.36 -23.07
N ARG A 225 -5.09 -5.48 -23.54
CA ARG A 225 -4.31 -5.53 -24.78
C ARG A 225 -5.23 -5.12 -25.92
N ARG A 226 -5.01 -3.91 -26.44
CA ARG A 226 -5.76 -3.43 -27.60
C ARG A 226 -5.24 -4.14 -28.83
N ASP A 227 -5.93 -5.21 -29.23
CA ASP A 227 -5.61 -5.96 -30.44
C ASP A 227 -5.50 -5.00 -31.62
N ARG A 228 -4.34 -5.03 -32.27
CA ARG A 228 -4.01 -4.15 -33.39
C ARG A 228 -4.37 -4.91 -34.66
N PRO A 229 -5.36 -4.47 -35.45
CA PRO A 229 -5.73 -5.19 -36.66
C PRO A 229 -4.55 -5.29 -37.61
N SER A 230 -4.26 -6.50 -38.08
CA SER A 230 -3.22 -6.79 -39.07
C SER A 230 -3.63 -6.23 -40.43
N GLY A 231 -3.34 -4.96 -40.65
CA GLY A 231 -3.62 -4.27 -41.91
C GLY A 231 -2.82 -4.83 -43.08
N THR A 232 -3.43 -5.74 -43.85
CA THR A 232 -2.95 -6.21 -45.15
C THR A 232 -2.68 -5.02 -46.07
N ARG A 233 -1.41 -4.75 -46.38
CA ARG A 233 -1.02 -3.79 -47.43
C ARG A 233 -1.19 -4.47 -48.81
N PRO A 234 -2.05 -3.95 -49.71
CA PRO A 234 -2.04 -4.41 -51.10
C PRO A 234 -0.78 -3.85 -51.80
N ARG A 235 0.09 -4.74 -52.29
CA ARG A 235 1.19 -4.35 -53.19
C ARG A 235 0.64 -4.15 -54.59
N ARG A 236 0.77 -2.94 -55.14
CA ARG A 236 0.30 -2.58 -56.48
C ARG A 236 1.43 -2.74 -57.51
N SER A 237 1.16 -3.59 -58.51
CA SER A 237 1.73 -3.70 -59.88
C SER A 237 3.20 -3.36 -60.18
N GLY A 238 3.87 -4.29 -60.87
CA GLY A 238 4.91 -4.03 -61.86
C GLY A 238 4.77 -5.04 -63.01
N SER A 239 4.69 -4.57 -64.26
CA SER A 239 4.41 -5.39 -65.45
C SER A 239 5.63 -5.53 -66.37
N SER A 240 5.49 -6.38 -67.40
CA SER A 240 6.45 -6.73 -68.47
C SER A 240 7.60 -7.68 -68.04
N GLY A 241 8.01 -8.66 -68.84
CA GLY A 241 7.47 -9.13 -70.14
C GLY A 241 8.39 -10.19 -70.79
N THR A 242 7.91 -10.87 -71.85
CA THR A 242 8.65 -11.82 -72.74
C THR A 242 9.25 -13.08 -72.09
N THR A 243 9.30 -14.26 -72.72
CA THR A 243 9.02 -14.69 -74.11
C THR A 243 8.51 -16.15 -74.14
N ALA A 244 7.85 -16.56 -75.22
CA ALA A 244 7.48 -17.96 -75.45
C ALA A 244 8.50 -18.67 -76.36
N THR A 245 8.83 -19.94 -76.08
CA THR A 245 9.14 -21.01 -77.07
C THR A 245 9.45 -22.37 -76.39
N SER A 246 9.50 -23.42 -77.23
CA SER A 246 10.06 -24.78 -77.06
C SER A 246 9.28 -25.83 -76.25
N THR A 247 8.80 -26.81 -77.01
CA THR A 247 8.17 -28.10 -76.69
C THR A 247 9.21 -29.18 -76.29
N GLU A 248 8.73 -30.22 -75.59
CA GLU A 248 9.14 -31.65 -75.59
C GLU A 248 10.62 -32.14 -75.59
N ALA A 249 10.77 -33.30 -74.93
CA ALA A 249 11.78 -34.36 -75.07
C ALA A 249 13.14 -34.25 -74.30
N GLY A 250 13.51 -35.36 -73.66
CA GLY A 250 14.77 -35.53 -72.89
C GLY A 250 14.55 -36.11 -71.47
N ARG A 251 14.09 -37.35 -71.28
CA ARG A 251 14.82 -38.64 -71.43
C ARG A 251 15.72 -39.02 -70.23
N ALA A 252 15.17 -39.88 -69.36
CA ALA A 252 15.80 -40.97 -68.58
C ALA A 252 16.92 -40.68 -67.55
N VAL A 253 17.17 -41.73 -66.72
CA VAL A 253 18.27 -41.94 -65.74
C VAL A 253 18.05 -41.30 -64.34
N ASP A 254 17.98 -42.04 -63.21
CA ASP A 254 17.80 -43.51 -63.05
C ASP A 254 17.35 -43.98 -61.62
N VAL A 255 16.78 -45.20 -61.58
CA VAL A 255 16.90 -46.27 -60.55
C VAL A 255 16.49 -46.09 -59.07
N ALA A 256 15.63 -47.04 -58.64
CA ALA A 256 15.36 -47.57 -57.28
C ALA A 256 14.64 -46.66 -56.26
N VAL A 257 13.74 -47.18 -55.40
CA VAL A 257 13.60 -48.55 -54.85
C VAL A 257 12.12 -49.03 -54.89
N GLU A 258 11.91 -50.29 -55.32
CA GLU A 258 10.67 -51.09 -55.13
C GLU A 258 10.37 -51.27 -53.62
N THR A 259 9.19 -51.65 -53.09
CA THR A 259 8.12 -52.57 -53.52
C THR A 259 6.85 -52.26 -52.65
N PRO A 260 5.68 -52.95 -52.75
CA PRO A 260 4.40 -52.24 -52.82
C PRO A 260 3.34 -52.77 -51.82
N ALA A 261 2.07 -52.72 -52.25
CA ALA A 261 0.85 -53.26 -51.64
C ALA A 261 0.26 -52.46 -50.46
N GLY A 262 -1.06 -52.29 -50.36
CA GLY A 262 -2.12 -52.75 -51.27
C GLY A 262 -3.49 -52.23 -50.82
N ASP A 263 -4.50 -52.43 -51.69
CA ASP A 263 -5.88 -51.93 -51.64
C ASP A 263 -6.57 -51.74 -50.27
N ALA A 264 -7.17 -50.56 -50.09
CA ALA A 264 -8.62 -50.28 -50.13
C ALA A 264 -9.65 -51.43 -49.93
N PRO A 265 -10.94 -51.12 -49.65
CA PRO A 265 -11.54 -50.02 -48.88
C PRO A 265 -12.63 -50.58 -47.91
N THR A 266 -13.64 -49.76 -47.54
CA THR A 266 -14.95 -50.13 -46.96
C THR A 266 -14.96 -50.83 -45.58
N GLU A 267 -15.94 -50.69 -44.68
CA GLU A 267 -16.99 -49.73 -44.36
C GLU A 267 -17.72 -50.32 -43.13
N ALA A 268 -18.38 -49.47 -42.33
CA ALA A 268 -19.59 -49.79 -41.55
C ALA A 268 -19.56 -50.69 -40.28
N THR A 269 -20.29 -50.16 -39.27
CA THR A 269 -21.20 -50.85 -38.32
C THR A 269 -20.74 -51.15 -36.88
N GLU A 270 -21.28 -50.33 -35.96
CA GLU A 270 -21.82 -50.61 -34.61
C GLU A 270 -21.15 -51.64 -33.67
N SER A 271 -20.71 -51.17 -32.49
CA SER A 271 -21.46 -51.35 -31.23
C SER A 271 -21.07 -50.31 -30.17
#